data_AF-A0A9N7LRA1-F1
#
_entry.id   AF-A0A9N7LRA1-F1
#
_cell.length_a   1.000
_cell.length_b   1.000
_cell.length_c   1.000
_cell.angle_alpha   90.00
_cell.angle_beta   90.00
_cell.angle_gamma   90.00
#
_symmetry.space_group_name_H-M   'P 1'
#
loop_
_entity.id
_entity.type
_entity.pdbx_description
1 polymer ?
#
loop_
_entity_poly.entity_id
_entity_poly.type
_entity_poly.pdbx_seq_one_letter_code
_entity_poly.pdbx_strand_id
1 'polypeptide(L)'
;MLFPTVAHSHTERVRPEHRDLLTAAAADSTDDHLLIRAAAKVVAALPVNRPEGLGEIEDLHIWTAESVRSERLDFRPKHKLAVLVVSAIPLAEPVRVRRVPEFGGCTSWVRLPIAPSNAAPVHDEALLSQVAARVRDAVG
;
A
#
# COMPACT_ATOMS: atom_id res chain seq x y z
N MET A 1 7.51 -3.34 -6.64
CA MET A 1 7.70 -4.34 -5.56
C MET A 1 7.25 -3.71 -4.26
N LEU A 2 6.46 -4.41 -3.44
CA LEU A 2 6.06 -3.91 -2.13
C LEU A 2 7.10 -4.37 -1.09
N PHE A 3 7.81 -3.43 -0.48
CA PHE A 3 8.86 -3.71 0.50
C PHE A 3 8.27 -3.59 1.92
N PRO A 4 8.23 -4.66 2.73
CA PRO A 4 7.63 -4.62 4.06
C PRO A 4 8.37 -3.66 5.01
N THR A 5 7.64 -2.84 5.75
CA THR A 5 8.19 -1.95 6.78
C THR A 5 7.37 -2.03 8.06
N VAL A 6 8.04 -2.14 9.22
CA VAL A 6 7.39 -2.16 10.55
C VAL A 6 6.62 -0.86 10.83
N ALA A 7 7.09 0.28 10.29
CA ALA A 7 6.52 1.61 10.51
C ALA A 7 5.06 1.78 10.04
N HIS A 8 4.52 0.84 9.26
CA HIS A 8 3.14 0.89 8.74
C HIS A 8 2.24 -0.23 9.30
N SER A 9 2.71 -1.00 10.28
CA SER A 9 2.00 -2.16 10.86
C SER A 9 1.38 -1.88 12.22
N HIS A 10 1.17 -0.61 12.55
CA HIS A 10 0.52 -0.16 13.78
C HIS A 10 -0.96 -0.54 13.78
N THR A 11 -1.32 -1.55 14.59
CA THR A 11 -2.67 -2.14 14.68
C THR A 11 -3.77 -1.10 14.92
N GLU A 12 -3.48 -0.05 15.67
CA GLU A 12 -4.39 1.06 15.96
C GLU A 12 -4.79 1.88 14.72
N ARG A 13 -3.96 1.88 13.68
CA ARG A 13 -4.20 2.58 12.41
C ARG A 13 -5.04 1.77 11.43
N VAL A 14 -5.18 0.47 11.69
CA VAL A 14 -5.90 -0.49 10.84
C VAL A 14 -7.27 -0.79 11.43
N ARG A 15 -8.27 -0.74 10.56
CA ARG A 15 -9.66 -1.09 10.90
C ARG A 15 -9.75 -2.51 11.49
N PRO A 16 -10.56 -2.74 12.54
CA PRO A 16 -10.61 -4.01 13.27
C PRO A 16 -10.70 -5.28 12.41
N GLU A 17 -11.51 -5.22 11.36
CA GLU A 17 -11.78 -6.30 10.40
C GLU A 17 -10.59 -6.71 9.53
N HIS A 18 -9.51 -5.91 9.51
CA HIS A 18 -8.29 -6.18 8.72
C HIS A 18 -7.06 -6.45 9.60
N ARG A 19 -7.22 -6.49 10.93
CA ARG A 19 -6.08 -6.62 11.86
C ARG A 19 -5.42 -7.99 11.82
N ASP A 20 -6.17 -9.02 11.46
CA ASP A 20 -5.67 -10.38 11.24
C ASP A 20 -4.60 -10.44 10.13
N LEU A 21 -4.73 -9.58 9.10
CA LEU A 21 -3.73 -9.44 8.04
C LEU A 21 -2.36 -9.01 8.59
N LEU A 22 -2.31 -8.20 9.65
CA LEU A 22 -1.06 -7.78 10.28
C LEU A 22 -0.37 -8.96 10.96
N THR A 23 -1.13 -9.81 11.65
CA THR A 23 -0.60 -11.03 12.27
C THR A 23 -0.07 -12.00 11.22
N ALA A 24 -0.83 -12.21 10.13
CA ALA A 24 -0.40 -13.07 9.04
C ALA A 24 0.89 -12.56 8.36
N ALA A 25 1.03 -11.24 8.21
CA ALA A 25 2.19 -10.60 7.58
C ALA A 25 3.40 -10.44 8.52
N ALA A 26 3.27 -10.68 9.82
CA ALA A 26 4.36 -10.47 10.79
C ALA A 26 5.62 -11.30 10.45
N ALA A 27 5.43 -12.50 9.90
CA ALA A 27 6.54 -13.37 9.48
C ALA A 27 7.26 -12.90 8.20
N ASP A 28 6.69 -11.95 7.45
CA ASP A 28 7.25 -11.47 6.20
C ASP A 28 8.38 -10.45 6.40
N SER A 29 8.56 -9.95 7.62
CA SER A 29 9.60 -9.00 7.96
C SER A 29 10.23 -9.34 9.30
N THR A 30 11.26 -10.17 9.27
CA THR A 30 12.11 -10.45 10.44
C THR A 30 13.34 -9.54 10.45
N ASP A 31 14.15 -9.61 11.51
CA ASP A 31 15.40 -8.83 11.61
C ASP A 31 16.42 -9.22 10.54
N ASP A 32 16.40 -10.48 10.10
CA ASP A 32 17.38 -11.01 9.14
C ASP A 32 16.87 -11.07 7.70
N HIS A 33 15.55 -11.16 7.50
CA HIS A 33 14.96 -11.47 6.20
C HIS A 33 13.65 -10.74 5.95
N LEU A 34 13.40 -10.54 4.66
CA LEU A 34 12.15 -10.06 4.10
C LEU A 34 11.59 -11.12 3.18
N LEU A 35 10.28 -11.34 3.24
CA LEU A 35 9.56 -12.16 2.28
C LEU A 35 8.69 -11.26 1.41
N ILE A 36 9.01 -11.19 0.13
CA ILE A 36 8.28 -10.36 -0.83
C ILE A 36 7.32 -11.25 -1.60
N ARG A 37 6.03 -10.96 -1.48
CA ARG A 37 4.95 -11.78 -2.06
C ARG A 37 4.29 -11.16 -3.28
N ALA A 38 4.42 -9.85 -3.44
CA ALA A 38 3.71 -9.12 -4.49
C ALA A 38 4.47 -7.90 -5.01
N ALA A 39 4.15 -7.57 -6.26
CA ALA A 39 4.40 -6.29 -6.88
C ALA A 39 3.09 -5.49 -6.96
N ALA A 40 3.24 -4.19 -7.22
CA ALA A 40 2.12 -3.31 -7.51
C ALA A 40 2.52 -2.37 -8.64
N LYS A 41 1.58 -2.09 -9.54
CA LYS A 41 1.70 -1.06 -10.58
C LYS A 41 0.68 0.03 -10.30
N VAL A 42 1.12 1.28 -10.20
CA VAL A 42 0.19 2.42 -10.12
C VAL A 42 -0.55 2.55 -11.44
N VAL A 43 -1.88 2.55 -11.39
CA VAL A 43 -2.76 2.72 -12.55
C VAL A 43 -3.46 4.07 -12.55
N ALA A 44 -3.65 4.69 -11.37
CA ALA A 44 -4.09 6.08 -11.25
C ALA A 44 -3.49 6.73 -10.00
N ALA A 45 -3.23 8.04 -10.09
CA ALA A 45 -2.86 8.89 -8.98
C ALA A 45 -3.78 10.11 -8.99
N LEU A 46 -4.67 10.20 -7.99
CA LEU A 46 -5.76 11.18 -7.94
C LEU A 46 -5.55 12.10 -6.74
N PRO A 47 -5.41 13.43 -6.94
CA PRO A 47 -5.33 14.36 -5.83
C PRO A 47 -6.67 14.41 -5.08
N VAL A 48 -6.61 14.46 -3.76
CA VAL A 48 -7.77 14.69 -2.89
C VAL A 48 -8.04 16.19 -2.87
N ASN A 49 -9.07 16.61 -3.61
CA ASN A 49 -9.59 17.98 -3.63
C ASN A 49 -10.78 18.15 -2.68
N ARG A 50 -11.54 17.07 -2.43
CA ARG A 50 -12.65 17.00 -1.48
C ARG A 50 -12.37 15.97 -0.39
N PRO A 51 -11.72 16.36 0.73
CA PRO A 51 -11.43 15.45 1.84
C PRO A 51 -12.65 14.78 2.46
N GLU A 52 -13.81 15.43 2.43
CA GLU A 52 -15.09 14.89 2.90
C GLU A 52 -15.52 13.63 2.13
N GLY A 53 -15.08 13.47 0.88
CA GLY A 53 -15.35 12.28 0.06
C GLY A 53 -14.47 11.07 0.39
N LEU A 54 -13.49 11.20 1.28
CA LEU A 54 -12.63 10.06 1.68
C LEU A 54 -13.44 8.93 2.34
N GLY A 55 -14.54 9.26 3.03
CA GLY A 55 -15.46 8.28 3.61
C GLY A 55 -16.09 7.35 2.55
N GLU A 56 -16.28 7.84 1.32
CA GLU A 56 -16.93 7.09 0.25
C GLU A 56 -16.04 6.00 -0.36
N ILE A 57 -14.76 5.95 0.00
CA ILE A 57 -13.77 4.99 -0.51
C ILE A 57 -13.11 4.16 0.61
N GLU A 58 -13.65 4.20 1.84
CA GLU A 58 -13.09 3.48 2.98
C GLU A 58 -13.07 1.96 2.79
N ASP A 59 -13.96 1.41 1.98
CA ASP A 59 -13.99 -0.01 1.59
C ASP A 59 -12.82 -0.42 0.69
N LEU A 60 -12.10 0.55 0.10
CA LEU A 60 -10.95 0.31 -0.78
C LEU A 60 -9.60 0.30 -0.04
N HIS A 61 -9.58 0.58 1.27
CA HIS A 61 -8.36 0.58 2.07
C HIS A 61 -8.56 0.10 3.51
N ILE A 62 -7.48 -0.32 4.15
CA ILE A 62 -7.52 -0.90 5.50
C ILE A 62 -7.44 0.14 6.64
N TRP A 63 -7.15 1.40 6.33
CA TRP A 63 -6.88 2.43 7.33
C TRP A 63 -8.14 2.94 8.03
N THR A 64 -8.01 3.33 9.30
CA THR A 64 -9.06 4.06 10.03
C THR A 64 -9.17 5.50 9.52
N ALA A 65 -10.36 6.09 9.60
CA ALA A 65 -10.58 7.50 9.26
C ALA A 65 -9.66 8.45 10.04
N GLU A 66 -9.40 8.15 11.31
CA GLU A 66 -8.47 8.91 12.16
C GLU A 66 -7.03 8.87 11.64
N SER A 67 -6.53 7.69 11.23
CA SER A 67 -5.18 7.58 10.66
C SER A 67 -5.07 8.26 9.30
N VAL A 68 -6.13 8.19 8.46
CA VAL A 68 -6.16 8.94 7.21
C VAL A 68 -6.09 10.45 7.45
N ARG A 69 -6.89 10.96 8.41
CA ARG A 69 -6.92 12.38 8.73
C ARG A 69 -5.60 12.88 9.31
N SER A 70 -5.19 12.32 10.44
CA SER A 70 -4.07 12.84 11.23
C SER A 70 -2.70 12.62 10.57
N GLU A 71 -2.49 11.47 9.91
CA GLU A 71 -1.16 11.09 9.40
C GLU A 71 -0.97 11.35 7.92
N ARG A 72 -2.05 11.57 7.15
CA ARG A 72 -1.97 11.75 5.70
C ARG A 72 -2.49 13.10 5.26
N LEU A 73 -3.71 13.46 5.67
CA LEU A 73 -4.31 14.72 5.28
C LEU A 73 -3.66 15.91 6.01
N ASP A 74 -3.54 15.82 7.34
CA ASP A 74 -3.07 16.94 8.18
C ASP A 74 -1.53 17.00 8.29
N PHE A 75 -0.81 15.95 7.88
CA PHE A 75 0.65 15.83 8.04
C PHE A 75 1.44 16.86 7.22
N ARG A 76 0.96 17.21 6.01
CA ARG A 76 1.60 18.21 5.14
C ARG A 76 0.55 19.01 4.37
N PRO A 77 -0.14 19.97 5.00
CA PRO A 77 -1.28 20.66 4.40
C PRO A 77 -0.93 21.47 3.13
N LYS A 78 0.36 21.78 2.90
CA LYS A 78 0.83 22.43 1.67
C LYS A 78 0.91 21.47 0.47
N HIS A 79 0.84 20.16 0.70
CA HIS A 79 0.86 19.13 -0.33
C HIS A 79 -0.46 18.37 -0.28
N LYS A 80 -1.20 18.36 -1.40
CA LYS A 80 -2.44 17.59 -1.48
C LYS A 80 -2.14 16.11 -1.29
N LEU A 81 -2.93 15.46 -0.45
CA LEU A 81 -2.99 14.01 -0.37
C LEU A 81 -3.35 13.45 -1.75
N ALA A 82 -2.76 12.33 -2.14
CA ALA A 82 -3.12 11.60 -3.35
C ALA A 82 -3.61 10.19 -3.00
N VAL A 83 -4.69 9.76 -3.64
CA VAL A 83 -5.13 8.37 -3.64
C VAL A 83 -4.45 7.67 -4.81
N LEU A 84 -3.75 6.58 -4.53
CA LEU A 84 -3.14 5.72 -5.54
C LEU A 84 -4.02 4.49 -5.76
N VAL A 85 -4.51 4.32 -6.98
CA VAL A 85 -5.11 3.05 -7.41
C VAL A 85 -3.99 2.20 -7.99
N VAL A 86 -3.87 0.98 -7.51
CA VAL A 86 -2.80 0.06 -7.90
C VAL A 86 -3.37 -1.25 -8.42
N SER A 87 -2.73 -1.80 -9.46
CA SER A 87 -2.85 -3.19 -9.83
C SER A 87 -1.95 -4.01 -8.91
N ALA A 88 -2.53 -4.77 -8.00
CA ALA A 88 -1.81 -5.72 -7.15
C ALA A 88 -1.50 -6.98 -7.95
N ILE A 89 -0.24 -7.38 -7.96
CA ILE A 89 0.29 -8.46 -8.79
C ILE A 89 1.05 -9.42 -7.88
N PRO A 90 0.51 -10.61 -7.58
CA PRO A 90 1.24 -11.63 -6.83
C PRO A 90 2.51 -12.01 -7.59
N LEU A 91 3.57 -12.36 -6.87
CA LEU A 91 4.68 -13.08 -7.49
C LEU A 91 4.27 -14.53 -7.72
N ALA A 92 4.78 -15.13 -8.80
CA ALA A 92 4.58 -16.57 -9.07
C ALA A 92 5.10 -17.42 -7.90
N GLU A 93 6.22 -16.99 -7.30
CA GLU A 93 6.76 -17.55 -6.06
C GLU A 93 7.23 -16.40 -5.14
N PRO A 94 6.95 -16.47 -3.81
CA PRO A 94 7.49 -15.51 -2.86
C PRO A 94 9.02 -15.49 -2.85
N VAL A 95 9.62 -14.30 -2.83
CA VAL A 95 11.07 -14.12 -2.85
C VAL A 95 11.58 -13.75 -1.47
N ARG A 96 12.46 -14.57 -0.90
CA ARG A 96 13.15 -14.28 0.36
C ARG A 96 14.40 -13.44 0.10
N VAL A 97 14.50 -12.28 0.74
CA VAL A 97 15.61 -11.33 0.63
C VAL A 97 16.27 -11.20 2.00
N ARG A 98 17.60 -11.37 2.06
CA ARG A 98 18.36 -11.08 3.28
C ARG A 98 18.35 -9.57 3.53
N ARG A 99 18.10 -9.16 4.78
CA ARG A 99 18.31 -7.77 5.20
C ARG A 99 19.81 -7.50 5.30
N VAL A 100 20.23 -6.46 4.61
CA VAL A 100 21.58 -5.92 4.71
C VAL A 100 21.48 -4.45 5.11
N PRO A 101 22.48 -3.87 5.79
CA PRO A 101 22.42 -2.49 6.28
C PRO A 101 22.04 -1.46 5.20
N GLU A 102 22.37 -1.71 3.94
CA GLU A 102 22.06 -0.90 2.76
C GLU A 102 20.55 -0.81 2.48
N PHE A 103 19.75 -1.73 3.00
CA PHE A 103 18.28 -1.71 2.92
C PHE A 103 17.63 -1.01 4.12
N GLY A 104 18.43 -0.57 5.10
CA GLY A 104 17.96 0.14 6.28
C GLY A 104 17.81 1.65 6.09
N GLY A 105 17.19 2.30 7.06
CA GLY A 105 17.02 3.76 7.11
C GLY A 105 15.90 4.32 6.21
N CYS A 106 15.82 5.66 6.14
CA CYS A 106 14.79 6.39 5.39
C CYS A 106 15.13 6.51 3.90
N THR A 107 15.46 5.41 3.23
CA THR A 107 15.70 5.41 1.79
C THR A 107 14.37 5.28 1.03
N SER A 108 14.13 6.14 0.04
CA SER A 108 12.90 6.11 -0.76
C SER A 108 12.88 4.96 -1.77
N TRP A 109 14.06 4.44 -2.14
CA TRP A 109 14.21 3.38 -3.13
C TRP A 109 15.38 2.48 -2.78
N VAL A 110 15.13 1.17 -2.80
CA VAL A 110 16.14 0.13 -2.63
C VAL A 110 16.16 -0.73 -3.88
N ARG A 111 17.35 -0.95 -4.45
CA ARG A 111 17.52 -1.90 -5.55
C ARG A 111 17.73 -3.29 -4.97
N LEU A 112 16.76 -4.17 -5.16
CA LEU A 112 16.84 -5.55 -4.73
C LEU A 112 17.52 -6.40 -5.80
N PRO A 113 18.52 -7.23 -5.46
CA PRO A 113 19.19 -8.12 -6.41
C PRO A 113 18.34 -9.38 -6.67
N ILE A 114 17.11 -9.19 -7.15
CA ILE A 114 16.13 -10.25 -7.40
C ILE A 114 15.55 -10.13 -8.81
N ALA A 115 15.18 -11.27 -9.39
CA ALA A 115 14.46 -11.35 -10.67
C ALA A 115 13.10 -12.04 -10.45
N PRO A 116 12.11 -11.34 -9.86
CA PRO A 116 10.83 -11.93 -9.53
C PRO A 116 10.02 -12.21 -10.81
N SER A 117 9.35 -13.35 -10.86
CA SER A 117 8.32 -13.63 -11.85
C SER A 117 6.97 -13.18 -11.31
N ASN A 118 6.22 -12.41 -12.10
CA ASN A 118 4.88 -11.97 -11.75
C ASN A 118 3.85 -13.00 -12.19
N ALA A 119 2.86 -13.26 -11.33
CA ALA A 119 1.62 -13.95 -11.72
C ALA A 119 0.65 -12.97 -12.41
N ALA A 120 -0.56 -13.43 -12.70
CA ALA A 120 -1.63 -12.56 -13.20
C ALA A 120 -2.04 -11.53 -12.13
N PRO A 121 -2.35 -10.28 -12.51
CA PRO A 121 -2.96 -9.32 -11.60
C PRO A 121 -4.22 -9.85 -10.91
N VAL A 122 -4.45 -9.47 -9.66
CA VAL A 122 -5.65 -9.89 -8.89
C VAL A 122 -6.95 -9.39 -9.53
N HIS A 123 -6.89 -8.21 -10.14
CA HIS A 123 -8.01 -7.56 -10.81
C HIS A 123 -7.61 -7.14 -12.22
N ASP A 124 -8.57 -7.22 -13.13
CA ASP A 124 -8.40 -6.78 -14.51
C ASP A 124 -8.43 -5.24 -14.65
N GLU A 125 -8.07 -4.78 -15.84
CA GLU A 125 -8.01 -3.35 -16.15
C GLU A 125 -9.39 -2.69 -16.12
N ALA A 126 -10.46 -3.43 -16.45
CA ALA A 126 -11.82 -2.89 -16.46
C ALA A 126 -12.30 -2.55 -15.05
N LEU A 127 -12.11 -3.46 -14.09
CA LEU A 127 -12.43 -3.22 -12.68
C LEU A 127 -11.58 -2.09 -12.10
N LEU A 128 -10.27 -2.09 -12.37
CA LEU A 128 -9.38 -1.03 -11.88
C LEU A 128 -9.74 0.35 -12.46
N SER A 129 -10.23 0.40 -13.69
CA SER A 129 -10.74 1.63 -14.32
C SER A 129 -12.01 2.13 -13.63
N GLN A 130 -12.93 1.22 -13.26
CA GLN A 130 -14.13 1.56 -12.48
C GLN A 130 -13.77 2.07 -11.07
N VAL A 131 -12.81 1.43 -10.41
CA VAL A 131 -12.29 1.89 -9.11
C VAL A 131 -11.68 3.28 -9.24
N ALA A 132 -10.87 3.54 -10.28
CA ALA A 132 -10.28 4.85 -10.51
C ALA A 132 -11.33 5.93 -10.81
N ALA A 133 -12.40 5.59 -11.52
CA ALA A 133 -13.54 6.49 -11.74
C ALA A 133 -14.25 6.81 -10.42
N ARG A 134 -14.59 5.79 -9.62
CA ARG A 134 -15.21 5.97 -8.30
C ARG A 134 -14.36 6.84 -7.38
N VAL A 135 -13.06 6.60 -7.31
CA VAL A 135 -12.15 7.43 -6.50
C VAL A 135 -12.16 8.87 -6.99
N ARG A 136 -12.10 9.10 -8.31
CA ARG A 136 -12.16 10.44 -8.89
C ARG A 136 -13.48 11.15 -8.55
N ASP A 137 -14.60 10.44 -8.62
CA ASP A 137 -15.92 11.00 -8.32
C ASP A 137 -16.10 11.30 -6.82
N ALA A 138 -15.42 10.56 -5.95
CA ALA A 138 -15.45 10.79 -4.51
C ALA A 138 -14.54 11.97 -4.08
N VAL A 139 -13.27 11.97 -4.50
CA VAL A 139 -12.24 12.88 -3.94
C VAL A 139 -11.83 14.01 -4.88
N GLY A 140 -12.23 13.95 -6.15
CA GLY A 140 -11.86 14.91 -7.20
C GLY A 140 -12.46 16.29 -7.02
#